data_AF-A0A515HKG1-F1
#
_entry.id   AF-A0A515HKG1-F1
#
_cell.length_a   1.000
_cell.length_b   1.000
_cell.length_c   1.000
_cell.angle_alpha   90.00
_cell.angle_beta   90.00
_cell.angle_gamma   90.00
#
_symmetry.space_group_name_H-M   'P 1'
#
loop_
_entity.id
_entity.type
_entity.pdbx_description
1 polymer ?
#
loop_
_entity_poly.entity_id
_entity_poly.type
_entity_poly.pdbx_seq_one_letter_code
_entity_poly.pdbx_strand_id
1 'polypeptide(L)'
;MTQQTNDQAAEVIPAIDDAAASAEALREKLTDAQTPGYQAEFDPDEADRAGAFAEDALSEGDALASTDDLADLAGDGSLEPAFLDDDGPSADLPRIVSTTNARKLYELRPGESVAQAAARKAKEG
;
A
#
# COMPACT_ATOMS: atom_id res chain seq x y z
N MET A 1 67.48 41.26 25.67
CA MET A 1 66.66 40.81 24.53
C MET A 1 66.28 39.36 24.76
N THR A 2 65.13 39.13 25.40
CA THR A 2 64.53 37.80 25.54
C THR A 2 63.42 37.71 24.50
N GLN A 3 63.72 37.08 23.37
CA GLN A 3 62.74 36.77 22.34
C GLN A 3 61.85 35.64 22.88
N GLN A 4 60.64 36.00 23.26
CA GLN A 4 59.58 35.09 23.65
C GLN A 4 59.03 34.46 22.37
N THR A 5 59.38 33.21 22.10
CA THR A 5 58.83 32.43 20.98
C THR A 5 57.37 32.11 21.30
N ASN A 6 56.48 32.85 20.65
CA ASN A 6 55.04 32.60 20.66
C ASN A 6 54.78 31.37 19.77
N ASP A 7 55.07 30.18 20.30
CA ASP A 7 54.56 28.91 19.78
C ASP A 7 53.06 28.89 20.04
N GLN A 8 52.31 29.50 19.12
CA GLN A 8 50.88 29.27 19.03
C GLN A 8 50.70 27.79 18.73
N ALA A 9 50.21 27.05 19.71
CA ALA A 9 49.57 25.76 19.51
C ALA A 9 48.49 25.97 18.44
N ALA A 10 48.80 25.58 17.20
CA ALA A 10 47.81 25.47 16.15
C ALA A 10 46.80 24.46 16.65
N GLU A 11 45.67 24.97 17.14
CA GLU A 11 44.49 24.19 17.47
C GLU A 11 44.11 23.45 16.18
N VAL A 12 44.43 22.15 16.14
CA VAL A 12 44.10 21.27 15.02
C VAL A 12 42.58 21.16 15.06
N ILE A 13 41.90 22.03 14.33
CA ILE A 13 40.47 21.94 14.11
C ILE A 13 40.25 20.56 13.46
N PRO A 14 39.49 19.65 14.09
CA PRO A 14 39.24 18.34 13.50
C PRO A 14 38.62 18.56 12.12
N ALA A 15 39.15 17.86 11.11
CA ALA A 15 38.57 17.90 9.77
C ALA A 15 37.11 17.46 9.87
N ILE A 16 36.20 18.31 9.44
CA ILE A 16 34.78 17.96 9.39
C ILE A 16 34.63 16.89 8.32
N ASP A 17 34.11 15.74 8.71
CA ASP A 17 33.76 14.66 7.79
C ASP A 17 32.43 15.01 7.13
N ASP A 18 32.49 15.50 5.89
CA ASP A 18 31.31 15.87 5.10
C ASP A 18 30.33 14.70 4.91
N ALA A 19 30.82 13.45 4.87
CA ALA A 19 29.97 12.27 4.76
C ALA A 19 29.20 12.02 6.07
N ALA A 20 29.85 12.21 7.21
CA ALA A 20 29.18 12.12 8.51
C ALA A 20 28.14 13.24 8.68
N ALA A 21 28.48 14.47 8.31
CA ALA A 21 27.58 15.62 8.38
C ALA A 21 26.34 15.46 7.48
N SER A 22 26.52 14.98 6.25
CA SER A 22 25.40 14.70 5.34
C SER A 22 24.51 13.55 5.82
N ALA A 23 25.09 12.50 6.43
CA ALA A 23 24.31 11.43 7.03
C ALA A 23 23.52 11.88 8.27
N GLU A 24 24.04 12.84 9.04
CA GLU A 24 23.33 13.44 10.17
C GLU A 24 22.16 14.29 9.69
N ALA A 25 22.37 15.15 8.68
CA ALA A 25 21.32 15.94 8.06
C ALA A 25 20.20 15.06 7.45
N LEU A 26 20.56 13.93 6.82
CA LEU A 26 19.59 12.97 6.29
C LEU A 26 18.72 12.36 7.39
N ARG A 27 19.31 12.03 8.55
CA ARG A 27 18.56 11.47 9.70
C ARG A 27 17.60 12.49 10.30
N GLU A 28 17.99 13.76 10.34
CA GLU A 28 17.11 14.84 10.78
C GLU A 28 15.89 14.93 9.86
N LYS A 29 16.10 15.01 8.54
CA LYS A 29 15.01 14.99 7.54
C LYS A 29 14.08 13.78 7.68
N LEU A 30 14.62 12.58 7.92
CA LEU A 30 13.84 11.36 8.16
C LEU A 30 13.02 11.40 9.46
N THR A 31 13.51 12.12 10.47
CA THR A 31 12.78 12.35 11.71
C THR A 31 11.60 13.29 11.45
N ASP A 32 11.82 14.35 10.69
CA ASP A 32 10.76 15.28 10.32
C ASP A 32 9.69 14.61 9.45
N ALA A 33 10.08 13.72 8.53
CA ALA A 33 9.17 12.95 7.67
C ALA A 33 8.18 12.06 8.44
N GLN A 34 8.48 11.70 9.70
CA GLN A 34 7.55 10.96 10.56
C GLN A 34 6.44 11.84 11.17
N THR A 35 6.53 13.17 10.99
CA THR A 35 5.51 14.11 11.46
C THR A 35 4.31 14.14 10.50
N PRO A 36 3.08 13.85 10.96
CA PRO A 36 1.90 13.87 10.10
C PRO A 36 1.71 15.22 9.41
N GLY A 37 1.53 15.18 8.09
CA GLY A 37 1.30 16.38 7.27
C GLY A 37 2.57 17.15 6.87
N TYR A 38 3.75 16.75 7.34
CA TYR A 38 5.03 17.27 6.86
C TYR A 38 5.56 16.39 5.72
N GLN A 39 6.14 17.03 4.70
CA GLN A 39 6.77 16.35 3.56
C GLN A 39 8.23 16.79 3.49
N ALA A 40 9.15 15.88 3.82
CA ALA A 40 10.58 16.11 3.66
C ALA A 40 11.00 15.87 2.20
N GLU A 41 11.86 16.75 1.65
CA GLU A 41 12.41 16.61 0.31
C GLU A 41 13.77 15.89 0.36
N PHE A 42 13.95 14.94 -0.55
CA PHE A 42 15.20 14.17 -0.71
C PHE A 42 15.65 14.23 -2.17
N ASP A 43 16.95 14.41 -2.39
CA ASP A 43 17.55 14.18 -3.71
C ASP A 43 17.63 12.66 -4.02
N PRO A 44 17.92 12.23 -5.27
CA PRO A 44 17.95 10.81 -5.61
C PRO A 44 18.94 9.98 -4.76
N ASP A 45 20.12 10.53 -4.48
CA ASP A 45 21.14 9.82 -3.70
C ASP A 45 20.74 9.73 -2.21
N GLU A 46 20.12 10.78 -1.68
CA GLU A 46 19.52 10.81 -0.34
C GLU A 46 18.35 9.83 -0.21
N ALA A 47 17.48 9.75 -1.22
CA ALA A 47 16.34 8.86 -1.26
C ALA A 47 16.77 7.38 -1.30
N ASP A 48 17.80 7.05 -2.08
CA ASP A 48 18.43 5.73 -2.09
C ASP A 48 18.99 5.38 -0.70
N ARG A 49 19.75 6.30 -0.09
CA ARG A 49 20.30 6.12 1.27
C ARG A 49 19.22 6.02 2.36
N ALA A 50 18.08 6.68 2.16
CA ALA A 50 16.92 6.61 3.03
C ALA A 50 16.12 5.30 2.85
N GLY A 51 16.43 4.49 1.84
CA GLY A 51 15.75 3.24 1.56
C GLY A 51 14.41 3.40 0.84
N ALA A 52 14.16 4.53 0.18
CA ALA A 52 12.90 4.79 -0.51
C ALA A 52 12.57 3.77 -1.61
N PHE A 53 13.59 3.16 -2.21
CA PHE A 53 13.46 2.14 -3.25
C PHE A 53 13.73 0.72 -2.75
N ALA A 54 14.03 0.55 -1.46
CA ALA A 54 14.14 -0.77 -0.86
C ALA A 54 12.73 -1.35 -0.70
N GLU A 55 12.49 -2.53 -1.28
CA GLU A 55 11.20 -3.20 -1.19
C GLU A 55 10.99 -3.75 0.24
N ASP A 56 10.25 -3.01 1.07
CA ASP A 56 9.72 -3.48 2.38
C ASP A 56 8.36 -4.19 2.23
N ALA A 57 8.08 -4.72 1.03
CA ALA A 57 6.88 -5.51 0.83
C ALA A 57 7.01 -6.87 1.53
N LEU A 58 5.89 -7.43 1.98
CA LEU A 58 5.86 -8.80 2.52
C LEU A 58 6.39 -9.77 1.47
N SER A 59 7.23 -10.71 1.90
CA SER A 59 7.63 -11.82 1.05
C SER A 59 6.43 -12.72 0.75
N GLU A 60 6.48 -13.50 -0.33
CA GLU A 60 5.40 -14.45 -0.67
C GLU A 60 5.12 -15.42 0.49
N GLY A 61 6.18 -15.89 1.17
CA GLY A 61 6.06 -16.78 2.32
C GLY A 61 5.37 -16.12 3.51
N ASP A 62 5.75 -14.87 3.84
CA ASP A 62 5.14 -14.13 4.94
C ASP A 62 3.69 -13.74 4.63
N ALA A 63 3.41 -13.39 3.38
CA ALA A 63 2.06 -13.11 2.90
C ALA A 63 1.16 -14.35 3.03
N LEU A 64 1.65 -15.53 2.67
CA LEU A 64 0.92 -16.80 2.83
C LEU A 64 0.73 -17.17 4.30
N ALA A 65 1.75 -16.99 5.15
CA ALA A 65 1.63 -17.26 6.58
C ALA A 65 0.60 -16.35 7.27
N SER A 66 0.37 -15.16 6.73
CA SER A 66 -0.65 -14.22 7.22
C SER A 66 -2.09 -14.57 6.79
N THR A 67 -2.31 -15.66 6.06
CA THR A 67 -3.65 -16.06 5.55
C THR A 67 -4.50 -16.83 6.56
N ASP A 68 -4.13 -16.88 7.84
CA ASP A 68 -4.87 -17.64 8.87
C ASP A 68 -6.36 -17.26 8.93
N ASP A 69 -6.69 -15.97 8.87
CA ASP A 69 -8.08 -15.48 8.85
C ASP A 69 -8.84 -15.87 7.56
N LEU A 70 -8.13 -16.19 6.48
CA LEU A 70 -8.71 -16.59 5.18
C LEU A 70 -9.25 -18.02 5.23
N ALA A 71 -8.63 -18.91 6.02
CA ALA A 71 -9.07 -20.31 6.12
C ALA A 71 -10.46 -20.43 6.76
N ASP A 72 -10.75 -19.58 7.76
CA ASP A 72 -12.06 -19.54 8.42
C ASP A 72 -13.17 -19.00 7.50
N LEU A 73 -12.82 -18.09 6.59
CA LEU A 73 -13.72 -17.60 5.55
C LEU A 73 -13.86 -18.60 4.38
N ALA A 74 -12.86 -19.44 4.11
CA ALA A 74 -12.88 -20.38 2.98
C ALA A 74 -13.82 -21.58 3.18
N GLY A 75 -14.12 -21.92 4.44
CA GLY A 75 -14.95 -23.07 4.80
C GLY A 75 -16.42 -22.96 4.39
N ASP A 76 -16.92 -21.77 4.09
CA ASP A 76 -18.33 -21.55 3.69
C ASP A 76 -18.52 -21.38 2.16
N GLY A 77 -17.45 -21.51 1.38
CA GLY A 77 -17.50 -21.31 -0.08
C GLY A 77 -17.83 -19.88 -0.52
N SER A 78 -17.85 -18.90 0.39
CA SER A 78 -18.16 -17.49 0.11
C SER A 78 -16.99 -16.69 -0.45
N LEU A 79 -15.76 -17.23 -0.36
CA LEU A 79 -14.56 -16.52 -0.77
C LEU A 79 -14.29 -16.53 -2.28
N GLU A 80 -14.72 -17.57 -2.98
CA GLU A 80 -14.63 -17.60 -4.43
C GLU A 80 -15.85 -16.83 -4.98
N PRO A 81 -15.65 -15.68 -5.66
CA PRO A 81 -16.77 -14.97 -6.27
C PRO A 81 -17.40 -15.84 -7.36
N ALA A 82 -18.50 -16.51 -7.02
CA ALA A 82 -19.27 -17.33 -7.95
C ALA A 82 -20.33 -16.49 -8.70
N PHE A 83 -20.60 -16.86 -9.94
CA PHE A 83 -21.70 -16.25 -10.69
C PHE A 83 -23.02 -16.82 -10.16
N LEU A 84 -23.99 -15.95 -9.85
CA LEU A 84 -25.32 -16.41 -9.41
C LEU A 84 -26.17 -16.75 -10.63
N ASP A 85 -26.61 -18.01 -10.75
CA ASP A 85 -27.65 -18.45 -11.69
C ASP A 85 -28.98 -18.73 -10.96
N ASP A 86 -29.98 -19.24 -11.68
CA ASP A 86 -31.31 -19.52 -11.13
C ASP A 86 -31.31 -20.68 -10.10
N ASP A 87 -30.26 -21.50 -10.06
CA ASP A 87 -30.08 -22.64 -9.15
C ASP A 87 -29.08 -22.33 -8.00
N GLY A 88 -28.35 -21.21 -8.06
CA GLY A 88 -27.48 -20.75 -6.98
C GLY A 88 -26.08 -20.33 -7.44
N PRO A 89 -25.08 -20.35 -6.54
CA PRO A 89 -23.69 -20.05 -6.89
C PRO A 89 -23.16 -21.06 -7.92
N SER A 90 -22.78 -20.56 -9.09
CA SER A 90 -22.32 -21.34 -10.24
C SER A 90 -20.82 -21.17 -10.45
N ALA A 91 -20.13 -22.29 -10.68
CA ALA A 91 -18.70 -22.33 -11.00
C ALA A 91 -18.43 -22.19 -12.51
N ASP A 92 -19.45 -22.28 -13.35
CA ASP A 92 -19.32 -22.19 -14.80
C ASP A 92 -19.28 -20.72 -15.27
N LEU A 93 -18.22 -20.35 -15.99
CA LEU A 93 -18.08 -19.01 -16.55
C LEU A 93 -19.09 -18.80 -17.70
N PRO A 94 -19.92 -17.75 -17.67
CA PRO A 94 -20.81 -17.44 -18.78
C PRO A 94 -20.02 -17.02 -20.02
N ARG A 95 -20.34 -17.59 -21.19
CA ARG A 95 -19.67 -17.27 -22.47
C ARG A 95 -19.88 -15.82 -22.93
N ILE A 96 -20.93 -15.15 -22.46
CA ILE A 96 -21.26 -13.76 -22.78
C ILE A 96 -21.67 -13.08 -21.47
N VAL A 97 -20.88 -12.12 -21.01
CA VAL A 97 -21.24 -11.24 -19.90
C VAL A 97 -21.93 -9.99 -20.43
N SER A 98 -23.07 -9.62 -19.83
CA SER A 98 -23.75 -8.37 -20.18
C SER A 98 -23.04 -7.19 -19.52
N THR A 99 -22.74 -6.14 -20.28
CA THR A 99 -22.23 -4.86 -19.74
C THR A 99 -23.36 -3.95 -19.22
N THR A 100 -24.62 -4.38 -19.38
CA THR A 100 -25.78 -3.60 -18.95
C THR A 100 -25.99 -3.74 -17.45
N ASN A 101 -26.01 -2.62 -16.73
CA ASN A 101 -26.27 -2.61 -15.29
C ASN A 101 -27.65 -3.20 -14.93
N ALA A 102 -27.72 -3.88 -13.77
CA ALA A 102 -28.93 -4.51 -13.25
C ALA A 102 -30.15 -3.58 -13.18
N ARG A 103 -29.97 -2.26 -12.96
CA ARG A 103 -31.08 -1.28 -12.99
C ARG A 103 -31.79 -1.20 -14.32
N LYS A 104 -31.05 -1.33 -15.43
CA LYS A 104 -31.62 -1.31 -16.78
C LYS A 104 -32.12 -2.69 -17.18
N LEU A 105 -31.40 -3.75 -16.79
CA LEU A 105 -31.72 -5.11 -17.18
C LEU A 105 -32.97 -5.66 -16.49
N TYR A 106 -33.11 -5.42 -15.18
CA TYR A 106 -34.22 -5.92 -14.37
C TYR A 106 -35.17 -4.84 -13.87
N GLU A 107 -35.02 -3.60 -14.34
CA GLU A 107 -35.79 -2.44 -13.83
C GLU A 107 -35.69 -2.33 -12.30
N LEU A 108 -34.48 -2.52 -11.75
CA LEU A 108 -34.23 -2.57 -10.31
C LEU A 108 -34.68 -1.28 -9.62
N ARG A 109 -35.60 -1.41 -8.67
CA ARG A 109 -36.15 -0.29 -7.90
C ARG A 109 -35.26 0.06 -6.70
N PRO A 110 -35.28 1.31 -6.21
CA PRO A 110 -34.58 1.66 -4.98
C PRO A 110 -35.03 0.80 -3.79
N GLY A 111 -34.09 0.20 -3.06
CA GLY A 111 -34.36 -0.68 -1.91
C GLY A 111 -34.68 -2.15 -2.24
N GLU A 112 -34.71 -2.52 -3.52
CA GLU A 112 -34.89 -3.90 -3.99
C GLU A 112 -33.51 -4.54 -4.25
N SER A 113 -33.36 -5.85 -3.95
CA SER A 113 -32.16 -6.61 -4.30
C SER A 113 -32.18 -7.10 -5.76
N VAL A 114 -31.02 -7.35 -6.34
CA VAL A 114 -30.90 -7.86 -7.73
C VAL A 114 -31.66 -9.17 -7.90
N ALA A 115 -31.55 -10.10 -6.95
CA ALA A 115 -32.28 -11.37 -6.95
C ALA A 115 -33.81 -11.17 -6.95
N GLN A 116 -34.32 -10.22 -6.16
CA GLN A 116 -35.76 -9.91 -6.13
C GLN A 116 -36.24 -9.32 -7.45
N ALA A 117 -35.48 -8.41 -8.05
CA ALA A 117 -35.85 -7.81 -9.33
C ALA A 117 -35.80 -8.84 -10.47
N ALA A 118 -34.80 -9.73 -10.48
CA ALA A 118 -34.71 -10.83 -11.44
C ALA A 118 -35.92 -11.78 -11.31
N ALA A 119 -36.27 -12.20 -10.09
CA ALA A 119 -37.42 -13.05 -9.82
C ALA A 119 -38.77 -12.39 -10.20
N ARG A 120 -38.89 -11.07 -10.08
CA ARG A 120 -40.07 -10.33 -10.57
C ARG A 120 -40.11 -10.34 -12.10
N LYS A 121 -39.00 -10.00 -12.75
CA LYS A 121 -38.93 -9.94 -14.23
C LYS A 121 -39.18 -11.30 -14.87
N ALA A 122 -38.72 -12.39 -14.26
CA ALA A 122 -38.97 -13.76 -14.71
C ALA A 122 -40.46 -14.19 -14.64
N LYS A 123 -41.28 -13.52 -13.82
CA LYS A 123 -42.74 -13.76 -13.73
C LYS A 123 -43.55 -12.93 -14.73
N GLU A 124 -42.94 -11.93 -15.36
CA GLU A 124 -43.59 -11.02 -16.32
C GLU A 124 -43.47 -11.52 -17.77
N GLY A 125 -42.71 -12.59 -18.02
CA GLY A 125 -42.56 -13.28 -19.32
C GLY A 125 -43.21 -14.66 -19.32
#